data_AF-A0A354BLE2-F1
#
_entry.id   AF-A0A354BLE2-F1
#
_cell.length_a   1.000
_cell.length_b   1.000
_cell.length_c   1.000
_cell.angle_alpha   90.00
_cell.angle_beta   90.00
_cell.angle_gamma   90.00
#
_symmetry.space_group_name_H-M   'P 1'
#
loop_
_entity.id
_entity.type
_entity.pdbx_description
1 polymer ?
#
loop_
_entity_poly.entity_id
_entity_poly.type
_entity_poly.pdbx_seq_one_letter_code
_entity_poly.pdbx_strand_id
1 'polypeptide(L)'
;MNDQLDPSVHEWAKYERLILFDGVCNWCNAWVNFVIDHDPGRQFKLGTLQSEQAQRILRDLDLSATDYQTFLLLEEGRVSTKSTAALRVLRQLSWWWPLYY
;
A
#
# COMPACT_ATOMS: atom_id res chain seq x y z
N MET A 1 -14.06 17.56 3.83
CA MET A 1 -14.12 16.83 5.12
C MET A 1 -15.28 15.85 5.07
N ASN A 2 -15.01 14.64 4.58
CA ASN A 2 -15.46 13.34 5.09
C ASN A 2 -15.26 12.32 3.96
N ASP A 3 -13.99 11.99 3.70
CA ASP A 3 -13.59 11.02 2.67
C ASP A 3 -13.75 9.60 3.25
N GLN A 4 -14.98 9.27 3.63
CA GLN A 4 -15.35 7.89 3.86
C GLN A 4 -15.50 7.28 2.46
N LEU A 5 -14.39 6.77 1.95
CA LEU A 5 -14.33 6.01 0.70
C LEU A 5 -15.32 4.86 0.82
N ASP A 6 -16.47 5.02 0.18
CA ASP A 6 -17.61 4.13 0.31
C ASP A 6 -17.22 2.77 -0.31
N PRO A 7 -17.16 1.68 0.47
CA PRO A 7 -16.63 0.39 0.01
C PRO A 7 -17.48 -0.27 -1.09
N SER A 8 -18.67 0.28 -1.34
CA SER A 8 -19.61 -0.15 -2.38
C SER A 8 -19.23 0.35 -3.78
N VAL A 9 -18.48 1.46 -3.86
CA VAL A 9 -18.13 2.15 -5.13
C VAL A 9 -16.73 1.74 -5.62
N HIS A 10 -15.90 1.27 -4.70
CA HIS A 10 -14.48 1.04 -4.95
C HIS A 10 -14.12 -0.43 -4.71
N GLU A 11 -13.92 -1.19 -5.79
CA GLU A 11 -13.58 -2.64 -5.75
C GLU A 11 -12.30 -2.94 -4.94
N TRP A 12 -11.45 -1.94 -4.75
CA TRP A 12 -10.23 -2.02 -3.95
C TRP A 12 -10.47 -1.95 -2.44
N ALA A 13 -11.64 -1.49 -1.99
CA ALA A 13 -12.01 -1.50 -0.58
C ALA A 13 -12.20 -2.92 -0.02
N LYS A 14 -12.31 -3.93 -0.90
CA LYS A 14 -12.30 -5.35 -0.50
C LYS A 14 -10.93 -5.80 0.04
N TYR A 15 -9.86 -5.10 -0.32
CA TYR A 15 -8.52 -5.49 0.11
C TYR A 15 -8.27 -4.94 1.51
N GLU A 16 -8.14 -5.86 2.48
CA GLU A 16 -7.81 -5.49 3.86
C GLU A 16 -6.48 -4.72 3.93
N ARG A 17 -5.48 -5.15 3.15
CA ARG A 17 -4.16 -4.50 3.04
C ARG A 17 -3.62 -4.68 1.63
N LEU A 18 -3.65 -3.63 0.80
CA LEU A 18 -3.10 -3.61 -0.56
C LEU A 18 -2.04 -2.53 -0.70
N ILE A 19 -0.84 -2.94 -1.07
CA ILE A 19 0.29 -2.06 -1.37
C ILE A 19 0.38 -1.90 -2.89
N LEU A 20 0.34 -0.66 -3.35
CA LEU A 20 0.61 -0.30 -4.74
C LEU A 20 1.98 0.35 -4.85
N PHE A 21 2.81 -0.14 -5.77
CA PHE A 21 4.15 0.42 -5.99
C PHE A 21 4.48 0.56 -7.47
N ASP A 22 5.34 1.53 -7.79
CA ASP A 22 5.89 1.70 -9.13
C ASP A 22 7.17 0.88 -9.23
N GLY A 23 7.08 -0.29 -9.89
CA GLY A 23 8.16 -1.30 -9.98
C GLY A 23 9.40 -0.85 -10.75
N VAL A 24 9.52 0.43 -11.05
CA VAL A 24 10.61 1.06 -11.81
C VAL A 24 11.75 1.51 -10.88
N CYS A 25 11.48 1.69 -9.57
CA CYS A 25 12.51 2.05 -8.60
C CYS A 25 13.02 0.81 -7.82
N ASN A 26 14.34 0.56 -7.85
CA ASN A 26 14.98 -0.51 -7.08
C ASN A 26 14.69 -0.41 -5.57
N TRP A 27 14.50 0.80 -5.04
CA TRP A 27 14.14 1.01 -3.64
C TRP A 27 12.74 0.46 -3.32
N CYS A 28 11.76 0.71 -4.20
CA CYS A 28 10.40 0.21 -4.02
C CYS A 28 10.37 -1.32 -4.04
N ASN A 29 11.09 -1.95 -4.98
CA ASN A 29 11.23 -3.40 -5.00
C ASN A 29 11.92 -3.93 -3.73
N ALA A 30 12.99 -3.28 -3.25
CA ALA A 30 13.65 -3.68 -2.02
C ALA A 30 12.70 -3.60 -0.80
N TRP A 31 11.92 -2.52 -0.72
CA TRP A 31 10.91 -2.37 0.33
C TRP A 31 9.79 -3.41 0.24
N VAL A 32 9.27 -3.68 -0.95
CA VAL A 32 8.25 -4.72 -1.15
C VAL A 32 8.81 -6.08 -0.75
N ASN A 33 10.02 -6.41 -1.18
CA ASN A 33 10.68 -7.66 -0.79
C ASN A 33 10.88 -7.74 0.73
N PHE A 34 11.26 -6.64 1.40
CA PHE A 34 11.36 -6.59 2.85
C PHE A 34 10.01 -6.90 3.52
N VAL A 35 8.92 -6.33 3.01
CA VAL A 35 7.57 -6.60 3.52
C VAL A 35 7.19 -8.06 3.30
N ILE A 36 7.45 -8.64 2.12
CA ILE A 36 7.18 -10.06 1.85
C ILE A 36 7.97 -10.96 2.80
N ASP A 37 9.24 -10.65 3.02
CA ASP A 37 10.15 -11.43 3.87
C ASP A 37 9.72 -11.38 5.35
N HIS A 38 9.19 -10.24 5.79
CA HIS A 38 8.75 -10.02 7.17
C HIS A 38 7.23 -10.20 7.40
N ASP A 39 6.45 -10.49 6.36
CA ASP A 39 5.03 -10.87 6.43
C ASP A 39 4.84 -12.34 5.99
N PRO A 40 5.24 -13.31 6.83
CA PRO A 40 5.03 -14.73 6.54
C PRO A 40 3.54 -15.09 6.44
N GLY A 41 2.66 -14.25 7.00
CA GLY A 41 1.21 -14.41 6.94
C GLY A 41 0.58 -14.01 5.59
N ARG A 42 1.34 -13.38 4.68
CA ARG A 42 0.84 -12.84 3.39
C ARG A 42 -0.44 -12.01 3.55
N GLN A 43 -0.49 -11.25 4.63
CA GLN A 43 -1.56 -10.34 4.97
C GLN A 43 -1.58 -9.14 4.01
N PHE A 44 -0.41 -8.72 3.51
CA PHE A 44 -0.32 -7.65 2.52
C PHE A 44 -0.42 -8.21 1.08
N LYS A 45 -1.34 -7.64 0.31
CA LYS A 45 -1.41 -7.82 -1.15
C LYS A 45 -0.55 -6.77 -1.83
N LEU A 46 0.06 -7.13 -2.95
CA LEU A 46 0.95 -6.25 -3.71
C LEU A 46 0.39 -6.08 -5.12
N GLY A 47 0.39 -4.85 -5.61
CA GLY A 47 -0.02 -4.51 -6.97
C GLY A 47 0.91 -3.45 -7.57
N THR A 48 1.08 -3.48 -8.89
CA THR A 48 1.88 -2.49 -9.59
C THR A 48 1.00 -1.30 -10.02
N LEU A 49 1.54 -0.08 -9.98
CA LEU A 49 0.83 1.13 -10.45
C LEU A 49 0.49 1.09 -11.96
N GLN A 50 1.14 0.20 -12.72
CA GLN A 50 0.93 0.02 -14.14
C GLN A 50 -0.37 -0.75 -14.48
N SER A 51 -1.01 -1.38 -13.49
CA SER A 51 -2.29 -2.03 -13.69
C SER A 51 -3.40 -0.99 -13.89
N GLU A 52 -4.35 -1.28 -14.79
CA GLU A 52 -5.52 -0.43 -15.00
C GLU A 52 -6.29 -0.17 -13.70
N GLN A 53 -6.35 -1.17 -12.81
CA GLN A 53 -7.02 -1.04 -11.51
C GLN A 53 -6.29 -0.02 -10.62
N ALA A 54 -4.97 -0.08 -10.54
CA ALA A 54 -4.17 0.87 -9.77
C ALA A 54 -4.27 2.30 -10.33
N GLN A 55 -4.31 2.45 -11.65
CA GLN A 55 -4.51 3.76 -12.28
C GLN A 55 -5.89 4.37 -12.00
N ARG A 56 -6.94 3.54 -11.94
CA ARG A 56 -8.28 3.99 -11.53
C ARG A 56 -8.28 4.47 -10.08
N ILE A 57 -7.67 3.70 -9.17
CA ILE A 57 -7.52 4.07 -7.75
C ILE A 57 -6.82 5.42 -7.60
N LEU A 58 -5.71 5.62 -8.31
CA LEU A 58 -4.97 6.89 -8.28
C LEU A 58 -5.82 8.07 -8.77
N ARG A 59 -6.61 7.87 -9.83
CA ARG A 59 -7.53 8.89 -10.35
C ARG A 59 -8.64 9.21 -9.37
N ASP A 60 -9.23 8.20 -8.73
CA ASP A 60 -10.28 8.39 -7.72
C ASP A 60 -9.76 9.18 -6.51
N LEU A 61 -8.48 8.99 -6.16
CA LEU A 61 -7.83 9.64 -5.03
C LEU A 61 -7.22 11.01 -5.38
N ASP A 62 -7.36 11.46 -6.63
CA ASP A 62 -6.71 12.66 -7.19
C ASP A 62 -5.19 12.72 -6.93
N LEU A 63 -4.56 11.55 -6.83
CA LEU A 63 -3.13 11.41 -6.59
C LEU A 63 -2.39 11.42 -7.92
N SER A 64 -1.55 12.44 -8.14
CA SER A 64 -0.69 12.52 -9.31
C SER A 64 0.35 11.40 -9.30
N ALA A 65 0.23 10.44 -10.23
CA ALA A 65 1.22 9.39 -10.51
C ALA A 65 2.61 9.95 -10.87
N THR A 66 2.72 11.26 -11.12
CA THR A 66 3.93 12.01 -11.41
C THR A 66 4.87 12.16 -10.21
N ASP A 67 4.42 11.87 -9.00
CA ASP A 67 5.31 11.79 -7.84
C ASP A 67 5.99 10.42 -7.84
N TYR A 68 7.10 10.32 -8.59
CA TYR A 68 7.90 9.15 -8.99
C TYR A 68 8.31 8.11 -7.91
N GLN A 69 7.77 8.19 -6.69
CA GLN A 69 8.02 7.28 -5.57
C GLN A 69 6.71 6.91 -4.86
N THR A 70 5.63 6.76 -5.62
CA THR A 70 4.31 6.55 -5.02
C THR A 70 4.17 5.09 -4.57
N PHE A 71 4.63 4.85 -3.34
CA PHE A 71 4.27 3.71 -2.53
C PHE A 71 2.92 4.03 -1.86
N LEU A 72 1.84 3.37 -2.26
CA LEU A 72 0.54 3.50 -1.58
C LEU A 72 0.25 2.26 -0.75
N LEU A 73 -0.41 2.47 0.38
CA LEU A 73 -1.03 1.43 1.18
C LEU A 73 -2.51 1.75 1.32
N LEU A 74 -3.35 0.83 0.85
CA LEU A 74 -4.79 0.81 1.01
C LEU A 74 -5.09 -0.17 2.15
N GLU A 75 -5.69 0.32 3.23
CA GLU A 75 -6.04 -0.50 4.38
C GLU A 75 -7.35 -0.02 5.00
N GLU A 76 -8.30 -0.94 5.19
CA GLU A 76 -9.59 -0.66 5.85
C GLU A 76 -10.28 0.62 5.32
N GLY A 77 -10.25 0.83 4.00
CA GLY A 77 -10.82 2.03 3.36
C GLY A 77 -10.02 3.32 3.56
N ARG A 78 -8.80 3.24 4.11
CA ARG A 78 -7.87 4.37 4.25
C ARG A 78 -6.71 4.24 3.28
N VAL A 79 -6.29 5.37 2.72
CA VAL A 79 -5.12 5.43 1.86
C VAL A 79 -3.97 6.13 2.57
N SER A 80 -2.80 5.51 2.53
CA SER A 80 -1.54 6.08 2.98
C SER A 80 -0.58 6.14 1.80
N THR A 81 0.27 7.17 1.77
CA THR A 81 1.22 7.39 0.66
C THR A 81 2.65 7.53 1.16
N LYS A 82 3.62 7.28 0.27
CA LYS A 82 5.06 7.50 0.45
C LYS A 82 5.57 6.89 1.78
N SER A 83 6.32 7.68 2.55
CA SER A 83 6.91 7.29 3.83
C SER A 83 5.86 6.90 4.86
N THR A 84 4.65 7.49 4.82
CA THR A 84 3.57 7.16 5.76
C THR A 84 3.08 5.73 5.56
N ALA A 85 2.95 5.29 4.31
CA ALA A 85 2.61 3.91 3.99
C ALA A 85 3.70 2.95 4.49
N ALA A 86 4.96 3.24 4.17
CA ALA A 86 6.11 2.45 4.63
C ALA A 86 6.19 2.36 6.17
N LEU A 87 5.98 3.47 6.88
CA LEU A 87 5.98 3.51 8.35
C LEU A 87 4.81 2.74 8.95
N ARG A 88 3.62 2.79 8.32
CA ARG A 88 2.44 2.00 8.76
C ARG A 88 2.69 0.51 8.61
N VAL A 89 3.23 0.10 7.46
CA VAL A 89 3.60 -1.30 7.22
C VAL A 89 4.64 -1.73 8.25
N LEU A 90 5.70 -0.95 8.47
CA LEU A 90 6.67 -1.24 9.54
C LEU A 90 6.04 -1.31 10.92
N ARG A 91 5.09 -0.44 11.26
CA ARG A 91 4.44 -0.48 12.56
C ARG A 91 3.60 -1.74 12.74
N GLN A 92 2.98 -2.23 11.67
CA GLN A 92 2.28 -3.51 11.69
C GLN A 92 3.23 -4.68 11.74
N LEU A 93 4.30 -4.69 10.94
CA LEU A 93 5.33 -5.73 11.00
C LEU A 93 6.04 -5.74 12.36
N SER A 94 6.32 -4.56 12.94
CA SER A 94 6.98 -4.41 14.24
C SER A 94 6.12 -4.89 15.41
N TRP A 95 4.79 -4.89 15.27
CA TRP A 95 3.90 -5.52 16.25
C TRP A 95 4.03 -7.06 16.22
N TRP A 96 4.40 -7.61 15.07
CA TRP A 96 4.58 -9.04 14.84
C TRP A 96 6.02 -9.49 15.03
N TRP A 97 6.98 -8.54 15.02
CA TRP A 97 8.31 -8.82 15.52
C TRP A 97 8.19 -9.17 16.99
N PRO A 98 8.51 -10.41 17.36
CA PRO A 98 8.77 -10.69 18.75
C PRO A 98 9.91 -9.76 19.12
N LEU A 99 9.70 -8.90 20.11
CA LEU A 99 10.78 -8.35 20.90
C LEU A 99 11.55 -9.57 21.44
N TYR A 100 12.49 -10.08 20.64
CA TYR A 100 13.51 -10.98 21.11
C TYR A 100 14.36 -10.12 22.05
N TYR A 101 14.04 -10.32 23.32
CA TYR A 101 14.90 -10.13 24.49
C TYR A 101 16.30 -10.71 24.24
#